data_AF-A0A2S2QFW1-F1
#
_entry.id   AF-A0A2S2QFW1-F1
#
_cell.length_a   1.000
_cell.length_b   1.000
_cell.length_c   1.000
_cell.angle_alpha   90.00
_cell.angle_beta   90.00
_cell.angle_gamma   90.00
#
_symmetry.space_group_name_H-M   'P 1'
#
loop_
_entity.id
_entity.type
_entity.pdbx_description
1 polymer ?
#
loop_
_entity_poly.entity_id
_entity_poly.type
_entity_poly.pdbx_seq_one_letter_code
_entity_poly.pdbx_strand_id
1 'polypeptide(L)'
;MYGLCIKWSAYQKTKETGSVYSQISSQHSLIVESNKKYMKMLVDIVLFVSCQRIGFKGYDETKDSLNQGNFKELCKLLAKSNEEFRKKINLKTNYSNHIIQAELINMLL
;
A
#
# COMPACT_ATOMS: atom_id res chain seq x y z
N MET A 1 24.17 35.78 20.41
CA MET A 1 24.14 35.87 18.93
C MET A 1 23.70 34.57 18.24
N TYR A 2 24.22 33.39 18.59
CA TYR A 2 23.90 32.12 17.91
C TYR A 2 22.40 31.74 17.81
N GLY A 3 21.60 31.96 18.87
CA GLY A 3 20.18 31.56 18.87
C GLY A 3 19.28 32.35 17.90
N LEU A 4 19.64 33.59 17.55
CA LEU A 4 18.89 34.41 16.60
C LEU A 4 19.06 33.91 15.16
N CYS A 5 20.26 33.50 14.77
CA CYS A 5 20.52 32.89 13.47
C CYS A 5 19.71 31.59 13.28
N ILE A 6 19.61 30.76 14.32
CA ILE A 6 18.82 29.52 14.26
C ILE A 6 17.34 29.81 14.08
N LYS A 7 16.78 30.77 14.84
CA LYS A 7 15.37 31.18 14.71
C LYS A 7 15.06 31.77 13.34
N TRP A 8 15.96 32.60 12.81
CA TRP A 8 15.82 33.18 11.47
C TRP A 8 15.84 32.10 10.38
N SER A 9 16.78 31.15 10.46
CA SER A 9 16.85 30.02 9.51
C SER A 9 15.58 29.15 9.56
N ALA A 10 15.07 28.86 10.76
CA ALA A 10 13.83 28.11 10.93
C ALA A 10 12.62 28.86 10.31
N TYR A 11 12.54 30.17 10.51
CA TYR A 11 11.48 31.00 9.93
C TYR A 11 11.50 31.02 8.39
N GLN A 12 12.69 31.11 7.79
CA GLN A 12 12.83 31.05 6.32
C GLN A 12 12.37 29.70 5.77
N LYS A 13 12.74 28.59 6.42
CA LYS A 13 12.22 27.25 6.06
C LYS A 13 10.70 27.17 6.13
N THR A 14 10.05 27.78 7.12
CA THR A 14 8.58 27.79 7.22
C THR A 14 7.92 28.58 6.08
N LYS A 15 8.58 29.60 5.52
CA LYS A 15 8.06 30.30 4.32
C LYS A 15 8.07 29.41 3.09
N GLU A 16 9.06 28.54 2.95
CA GLU A 16 9.18 27.60 1.83
C GLU A 16 8.23 26.40 1.98
N THR A 17 8.15 25.83 3.19
CA THR A 17 7.41 24.58 3.46
C THR A 17 5.97 24.80 3.94
N GLY A 18 5.59 26.03 4.25
CA GLY A 18 4.26 26.37 4.77
C GLY A 18 4.09 26.04 6.26
N SER A 19 2.88 26.25 6.79
CA SER A 19 2.53 25.92 8.17
C SER A 19 2.54 24.42 8.42
N VAL A 20 2.68 24.02 9.70
CA VAL A 20 2.56 22.61 10.12
C VAL A 20 1.26 21.99 9.61
N TYR A 21 0.16 22.74 9.63
CA TYR A 21 -1.12 22.30 9.07
C TYR A 21 -1.03 21.98 7.57
N SER A 22 -0.44 22.87 6.78
CA SER A 22 -0.29 22.65 5.34
C SER A 22 0.62 21.45 5.01
N GLN A 23 1.66 21.23 5.82
CA GLN A 23 2.53 20.07 5.70
C GLN A 23 1.81 18.76 6.06
N ILE A 24 1.01 18.75 7.13
CA ILE A 24 0.22 17.57 7.51
C ILE A 24 -0.81 17.26 6.42
N SER A 25 -1.49 18.27 5.89
CA SER A 25 -2.48 18.12 4.83
C SER A 25 -1.85 17.56 3.54
N SER A 26 -0.69 18.07 3.14
CA SER A 26 0.02 17.56 1.96
C SER A 26 0.48 16.11 2.15
N GLN A 27 1.04 15.78 3.32
CA GLN A 27 1.41 14.40 3.65
C GLN A 27 0.21 13.47 3.68
N HIS A 28 -0.93 13.91 4.24
CA HIS A 28 -2.15 13.12 4.25
C HIS A 28 -2.62 12.79 2.82
N SER A 29 -2.62 13.78 1.92
CA SER A 29 -2.97 13.58 0.51
C SER A 29 -2.07 12.54 -0.17
N LEU A 30 -0.76 12.58 0.08
CA LEU A 30 0.18 11.59 -0.45
C LEU A 30 -0.09 10.18 0.07
N ILE A 31 -0.43 10.05 1.36
CA ILE A 31 -0.79 8.76 1.97
C ILE A 31 -2.06 8.20 1.32
N VAL A 32 -3.09 9.05 1.15
CA VAL A 32 -4.36 8.67 0.51
C VAL A 32 -4.11 8.19 -0.91
N GLU A 33 -3.31 8.91 -1.69
CA GLU A 33 -3.01 8.54 -3.08
C GLU A 33 -2.24 7.21 -3.17
N SER A 34 -1.24 7.02 -2.30
CA SER A 34 -0.49 5.75 -2.22
C SER A 34 -1.41 4.58 -1.84
N ASN A 35 -2.35 4.79 -0.91
CA ASN A 35 -3.32 3.77 -0.53
C ASN A 35 -4.30 3.43 -1.68
N LYS A 36 -4.76 4.43 -2.44
CA LYS A 36 -5.62 4.21 -3.62
C LYS A 36 -4.91 3.37 -4.68
N LYS A 37 -3.65 3.70 -4.99
CA LYS A 37 -2.83 2.91 -5.94
C LYS A 37 -2.67 1.47 -5.50
N TYR A 38 -2.37 1.26 -4.21
CA TYR A 38 -2.25 -0.08 -3.64
C TYR A 38 -3.57 -0.87 -3.76
N MET A 39 -4.70 -0.27 -3.43
CA MET A 39 -6.02 -0.91 -3.56
C MET A 39 -6.36 -1.26 -5.01
N LYS A 40 -6.08 -0.35 -5.95
CA LYS A 40 -6.30 -0.60 -7.37
C LYS A 40 -5.55 -1.85 -7.84
N MET A 41 -4.30 -2.01 -7.43
CA MET A 41 -3.52 -3.21 -7.75
C MET A 41 -4.14 -4.49 -7.17
N LEU A 42 -4.68 -4.46 -5.95
CA LEU A 42 -5.37 -5.63 -5.40
C LEU A 42 -6.65 -5.97 -6.17
N VAL A 43 -7.43 -4.96 -6.56
CA VAL A 43 -8.61 -5.12 -7.42
C VAL A 43 -8.22 -5.75 -8.76
N ASP A 44 -7.14 -5.29 -9.39
CA ASP A 44 -6.64 -5.83 -10.65
C ASP A 44 -6.25 -7.32 -10.50
N ILE A 45 -5.63 -7.71 -9.39
CA ILE A 45 -5.31 -9.11 -9.09
C ILE A 45 -6.60 -9.93 -8.92
N VAL A 46 -7.60 -9.42 -8.18
CA VAL A 46 -8.88 -10.10 -7.98
C VAL A 46 -9.58 -10.33 -9.32
N LEU A 47 -9.67 -9.29 -10.15
CA LEU A 47 -10.27 -9.38 -11.47
C LEU A 47 -9.52 -10.37 -12.35
N PHE A 48 -8.19 -10.34 -12.37
CA PHE A 48 -7.38 -11.29 -13.13
C PHE A 48 -7.69 -12.73 -12.74
N VAL A 49 -7.63 -13.06 -11.45
CA VAL A 49 -7.92 -14.42 -10.94
C VAL A 49 -9.35 -14.85 -11.30
N SER A 50 -10.32 -13.95 -11.17
CA SER A 50 -11.73 -14.16 -11.51
C SER A 50 -11.93 -14.47 -12.98
N CYS A 51 -11.36 -13.64 -13.86
CA CYS A 51 -11.48 -13.80 -15.31
C CYS A 51 -10.85 -15.11 -15.80
N GLN A 52 -9.76 -15.55 -15.16
CA GLN A 52 -9.13 -16.84 -15.46
C GLN A 52 -9.88 -18.04 -14.87
N ARG A 53 -10.88 -17.80 -14.00
CA ARG A 53 -11.66 -18.83 -13.30
C ARG A 53 -10.80 -19.79 -12.47
N ILE A 54 -9.70 -19.30 -11.91
CA ILE A 54 -8.81 -20.08 -11.04
C ILE A 54 -9.10 -19.78 -9.58
N GLY A 55 -8.83 -20.75 -8.69
CA GLY A 55 -9.04 -20.57 -7.26
C GLY A 55 -8.16 -19.47 -6.68
N PHE A 56 -8.72 -18.61 -5.84
CA PHE A 56 -7.96 -17.54 -5.19
C PHE A 56 -6.99 -18.07 -4.12
N LYS A 57 -7.50 -18.98 -3.29
CA LYS A 57 -6.84 -19.48 -2.08
C LYS A 57 -6.08 -20.76 -2.34
N GLY A 58 -4.96 -20.92 -1.65
CA GLY A 58 -4.24 -22.18 -1.55
C GLY A 58 -4.87 -23.10 -0.52
N TYR A 59 -4.52 -24.39 -0.55
CA TYR A 59 -4.85 -25.33 0.52
C TYR A 59 -4.17 -24.94 1.83
N ASP A 60 -2.91 -24.51 1.72
CA ASP A 60 -2.13 -23.94 2.81
C ASP A 60 -1.54 -22.61 2.33
N GLU A 61 -1.84 -21.51 3.03
CA GLU A 61 -1.29 -20.20 2.73
C GLU A 61 -0.23 -19.72 3.72
N THR A 62 0.32 -20.62 4.53
CA THR A 62 1.49 -20.37 5.37
C THR A 62 2.71 -20.02 4.54
N LYS A 63 3.69 -19.36 5.16
CA LYS A 63 4.91 -18.94 4.46
C LYS A 63 5.71 -20.11 3.86
N ASP A 64 5.61 -21.27 4.49
CA ASP A 64 6.35 -22.48 4.14
C ASP A 64 5.62 -23.34 3.09
N SER A 65 4.37 -23.00 2.77
CA SER A 65 3.62 -23.67 1.72
C SER A 65 4.25 -23.45 0.35
N LEU A 66 4.36 -24.56 -0.41
CA LEU A 66 4.77 -24.58 -1.81
C LEU A 66 3.79 -23.82 -2.72
N ASN A 67 2.50 -23.76 -2.36
CA ASN A 67 1.47 -23.07 -3.11
C ASN A 67 0.52 -22.34 -2.15
N GLN A 68 0.75 -21.04 -1.97
CA GLN A 68 -0.04 -20.19 -1.09
C GLN A 68 -1.34 -19.68 -1.73
N GLY A 69 -1.69 -20.16 -2.93
CA GLY A 69 -2.84 -19.68 -3.69
C GLY A 69 -2.48 -18.61 -4.71
N ASN A 70 -3.25 -18.59 -5.80
CA ASN A 70 -2.99 -17.73 -6.96
C ASN A 70 -2.97 -16.24 -6.58
N PHE A 71 -3.83 -15.81 -5.66
CA PHE A 71 -3.86 -14.41 -5.22
C PHE A 71 -2.55 -13.98 -4.56
N LYS A 72 -2.04 -14.78 -3.61
CA LYS A 72 -0.79 -14.49 -2.90
C LYS A 72 0.42 -14.58 -3.82
N GLU A 73 0.47 -15.56 -4.70
CA GLU A 73 1.57 -15.70 -5.67
C GLU A 73 1.62 -14.52 -6.67
N LEU A 74 0.47 -14.04 -7.15
CA LEU A 74 0.40 -12.84 -7.99
C LEU A 74 0.81 -11.58 -7.22
N CYS A 75 0.39 -11.44 -5.96
CA CYS A 75 0.87 -10.36 -5.10
C CYS A 75 2.40 -10.38 -4.96
N LYS A 76 3.00 -11.56 -4.70
CA LYS A 76 4.47 -11.70 -4.64
C LYS A 76 5.13 -11.36 -5.96
N LEU A 77 4.54 -11.77 -7.09
CA LEU A 77 5.05 -11.45 -8.42
C LEU A 77 5.07 -9.94 -8.66
N LEU A 78 3.98 -9.24 -8.38
CA LEU A 78 3.90 -7.78 -8.54
C LEU A 78 4.82 -7.03 -7.58
N ALA A 79 5.02 -7.55 -6.36
CA ALA A 79 5.99 -7.00 -5.42
C ALA A 79 7.45 -7.11 -5.90
N LYS A 80 7.77 -7.99 -6.87
CA LYS A 80 9.12 -8.05 -7.46
C LYS A 80 9.39 -6.88 -8.40
N SER A 81 8.38 -6.38 -9.11
CA SER A 81 8.51 -5.32 -10.11
C SER A 81 8.05 -3.95 -9.62
N ASN A 82 7.22 -3.87 -8.58
CA ASN A 82 6.70 -2.62 -8.02
C ASN A 82 7.14 -2.44 -6.56
N GLU A 83 8.11 -1.53 -6.34
CA GLU A 83 8.66 -1.26 -5.02
C GLU A 83 7.63 -0.64 -4.06
N GLU A 84 6.75 0.23 -4.55
CA GLU A 84 5.72 0.86 -3.72
C GLU A 84 4.71 -0.18 -3.21
N PHE A 85 4.29 -1.08 -4.10
CA PHE A 85 3.43 -2.22 -3.74
C PHE A 85 4.13 -3.15 -2.74
N ARG A 86 5.40 -3.48 -2.97
CA ARG A 86 6.22 -4.29 -2.06
C ARG A 86 6.30 -3.69 -0.66
N LYS A 87 6.51 -2.37 -0.56
CA LYS A 87 6.54 -1.66 0.73
C LYS A 87 5.21 -1.80 1.46
N LYS A 88 4.09 -1.62 0.75
CA LYS A 88 2.74 -1.69 1.33
C LYS A 88 2.33 -3.10 1.75
N ILE A 89 2.56 -4.11 0.91
CA ILE A 89 2.16 -5.49 1.21
C ILE A 89 2.96 -6.10 2.36
N ASN A 90 4.17 -5.63 2.62
CA ASN A 90 4.99 -6.08 3.75
C ASN A 90 4.66 -5.39 5.07
N LEU A 91 3.74 -4.42 5.09
CA LEU A 91 3.25 -3.81 6.33
C LEU A 91 2.41 -4.80 7.13
N LYS A 92 2.38 -4.62 8.46
CA LYS A 92 1.55 -5.44 9.36
C LYS A 92 0.06 -5.34 9.03
N THR A 93 -0.38 -4.17 8.58
CA THR A 93 -1.75 -3.91 8.09
C THR A 93 -1.76 -4.05 6.56
N ASN A 94 -1.50 -5.25 6.05
CA ASN A 94 -1.61 -5.53 4.62
C ASN A 94 -2.99 -6.09 4.29
N TYR A 95 -3.55 -5.65 3.16
CA TYR A 95 -4.87 -6.07 2.67
C TYR A 95 -4.83 -7.42 1.93
N SER A 96 -3.81 -8.23 2.22
CA SER A 96 -3.55 -9.53 1.57
C SER A 96 -4.00 -10.73 2.40
N ASN A 97 -4.56 -10.50 3.59
CA ASN A 97 -5.15 -11.56 4.42
C ASN A 97 -6.45 -12.09 3.80
N HIS A 98 -6.75 -13.37 4.03
CA HIS A 98 -7.95 -14.07 3.59
C HIS A 98 -9.27 -13.36 3.87
N ILE A 99 -9.39 -12.66 5.01
CA ILE A 99 -10.61 -11.90 5.35
C ILE A 99 -10.81 -10.77 4.33
N ILE A 100 -9.73 -10.05 4.03
CA ILE A 100 -9.75 -8.91 3.13
C ILE A 100 -9.87 -9.37 1.68
N GLN A 101 -9.23 -10.49 1.31
CA GLN A 101 -9.47 -11.14 0.03
C GLN A 101 -10.96 -11.45 -0.17
N ALA A 102 -11.63 -11.99 0.85
CA ALA A 102 -13.05 -12.31 0.78
C ALA A 102 -13.92 -11.03 0.67
N GLU A 103 -13.60 -9.97 1.41
CA GLU A 103 -14.28 -8.68 1.28
C GLU A 103 -14.10 -8.06 -0.11
N LEU A 104 -12.89 -8.10 -0.67
CA LEU A 104 -12.61 -7.61 -2.02
C LEU A 104 -13.38 -8.39 -3.08
N ILE A 105 -13.45 -9.72 -2.94
CA ILE A 105 -14.24 -10.57 -3.83
C ILE A 105 -15.72 -10.19 -3.74
N ASN A 106 -16.29 -10.10 -2.53
CA ASN A 106 -17.71 -9.76 -2.32
C ASN A 106 -18.09 -8.36 -2.81
N MET A 107 -17.15 -7.43 -2.88
CA MET A 107 -17.40 -6.08 -3.40
C MET A 107 -17.40 -6.02 -4.94
N LEU A 108 -16.73 -6.96 -5.61
CA LEU A 108 -16.44 -6.90 -7.05
C LEU A 108 -17.18 -7.95 -7.89
N LEU A 109 -17.56 -9.07 -7.29
CA LEU A 109 -18.21 -10.22 -7.93
C LEU A 109 -19.51 -10.56 -7.18
#